data_AF-A0AAN7C9S2-F1
#
_entry.id   AF-A0AAN7C9S2-F1
#
_cell.length_a   1.000
_cell.length_b   1.000
_cell.length_c   1.000
_cell.angle_alpha   90.00
_cell.angle_beta   90.00
_cell.angle_gamma   90.00
#
_symmetry.space_group_name_H-M   'P 1'
#
loop_
_entity.id
_entity.type
_entity.pdbx_description
1 polymer ?
#
loop_
_entity_poly.entity_id
_entity_poly.type
_entity_poly.pdbx_seq_one_letter_code
_entity_poly.pdbx_strand_id
1 'polypeptide(L)'
;MPSPTITSYMPILQFYSWCTELHGVLRSDDDNNNNHDDDMNTPETTADYEGRLTQCDILDKAGDWCGAIVLDNAWIRSRQRHIFRFVAVSDARSFTRDECPIWTYYIPKERDESAWDIYFVLLLQRNHERGLCQRVALGKVFKAAFDRDSSWDEVKLG
;
A
#
# COMPACT_ATOMS: atom_id res chain seq x y z
N MET A 1 13.74 26.74 33.01
CA MET A 1 12.98 25.56 33.46
C MET A 1 12.71 24.71 32.23
N PRO A 2 13.29 23.50 32.09
CA PRO A 2 12.95 22.62 30.99
C PRO A 2 11.51 22.10 31.19
N SER A 3 10.68 22.20 30.16
CA SER A 3 9.32 21.66 30.16
C SER A 3 9.37 20.15 30.39
N PRO A 4 8.46 19.57 31.20
CA PRO A 4 8.40 18.12 31.34
C PRO A 4 8.04 17.51 29.99
N THR A 5 8.98 16.78 29.40
CA THR A 5 8.69 15.83 28.32
C THR A 5 7.68 14.84 28.86
N ILE A 6 6.42 15.00 28.48
CA ILE A 6 5.40 13.98 28.71
C ILE A 6 5.85 12.78 27.90
N THR A 7 6.43 11.79 28.59
CA THR A 7 6.71 10.48 28.00
C THR A 7 5.36 9.86 27.69
N SER A 8 4.86 10.10 26.48
CA SER A 8 3.62 9.49 26.00
C SER A 8 3.89 8.00 25.85
N TYR A 9 3.41 7.21 26.80
CA TYR A 9 3.38 5.75 26.67
C TYR A 9 2.38 5.41 25.56
N MET A 10 2.89 5.25 24.34
CA MET A 10 2.06 4.72 23.25
C MET A 10 1.86 3.23 23.46
N PRO A 11 0.61 2.75 23.58
CA PRO A 11 0.34 1.33 23.73
C PRO A 11 0.78 0.58 22.47
N ILE A 12 1.44 -0.56 22.66
CA ILE A 12 1.78 -1.47 21.56
C ILE A 12 0.54 -2.30 21.26
N LEU A 13 0.12 -2.31 19.99
CA LEU A 13 -0.94 -3.18 19.51
C LEU A 13 -0.31 -4.49 19.02
N GLN A 14 -0.65 -5.60 19.67
CA GLN A 14 -0.15 -6.93 19.35
C GLN A 14 -1.31 -7.85 18.95
N PHE A 15 -1.21 -8.47 17.77
CA PHE A 15 -2.23 -9.35 17.23
C PHE A 15 -1.59 -10.33 16.24
N TYR A 16 -2.29 -11.43 15.95
CA TYR A 16 -1.93 -12.32 14.85
C TYR A 16 -2.78 -12.00 13.64
N SER A 17 -2.18 -12.05 12.46
CA SER A 17 -2.91 -11.98 11.20
C SER A 17 -2.15 -12.61 10.03
N TRP A 18 -2.84 -12.77 8.91
CA TRP A 18 -2.24 -13.16 7.65
C TRP A 18 -1.30 -12.06 7.15
N CYS A 19 -0.04 -12.44 6.93
CA CYS A 19 1.02 -11.61 6.38
C CYS A 19 1.41 -12.13 5.01
N THR A 20 1.74 -11.23 4.08
CA THR A 20 2.29 -11.60 2.77
C THR A 20 3.29 -10.53 2.33
N GLU A 21 4.06 -10.85 1.29
CA GLU A 21 5.06 -9.98 0.70
C GLU A 21 4.66 -9.62 -0.73
N LEU A 22 4.49 -8.33 -1.00
CA LEU A 22 4.03 -7.78 -2.28
C LEU A 22 4.86 -6.55 -2.66
N HIS A 23 4.75 -6.13 -3.91
CA HIS A 23 5.47 -4.97 -4.44
C HIS A 23 4.58 -3.74 -4.50
N GLY A 24 5.09 -2.58 -4.08
CA GLY A 24 4.43 -1.29 -4.30
C GLY A 24 5.05 -0.57 -5.49
N VAL A 25 4.23 -0.03 -6.38
CA VAL A 25 4.68 0.78 -7.53
C VAL A 25 3.81 2.02 -7.69
N LEU A 26 4.42 3.10 -8.19
CA LEU A 26 3.63 4.25 -8.62
C LEU A 26 2.72 3.81 -9.76
N ARG A 27 1.44 4.18 -9.68
CA ARG A 27 0.53 4.02 -10.80
C ARG A 27 1.01 4.92 -11.94
N SER A 28 1.17 4.38 -13.13
CA SER A 28 1.53 5.18 -14.30
C SER A 28 0.30 5.92 -14.81
N ASP A 29 0.42 7.22 -15.07
CA ASP A 29 -0.66 8.04 -15.63
C ASP A 29 -0.86 7.82 -17.15
N ASP A 30 -0.14 6.86 -17.74
CA ASP A 30 0.02 6.69 -19.19
C ASP A 30 -1.26 6.26 -19.95
N ASP A 31 -2.33 5.84 -19.27
CA ASP A 31 -3.54 5.35 -19.93
C ASP A 31 -4.55 6.45 -20.33
N ASN A 32 -4.30 7.73 -20.01
CA ASN A 32 -5.32 8.78 -20.16
C ASN A 32 -4.93 10.01 -20.99
N ASN A 33 -3.79 10.02 -21.69
CA ASN A 33 -3.34 11.23 -22.40
C ASN A 33 -2.93 11.00 -23.86
N ASN A 34 -3.87 10.51 -24.67
CA ASN A 34 -3.89 10.86 -26.09
C ASN A 34 -4.54 12.25 -26.22
N ASN A 35 -3.76 13.32 -26.02
CA ASN A 35 -3.90 14.62 -26.72
C ASN A 35 -2.83 15.63 -26.25
N HIS A 36 -1.78 15.75 -27.07
CA HIS A 36 -1.12 16.97 -27.56
C HIS A 36 -0.73 18.14 -26.59
N ASP A 37 0.60 18.31 -26.54
CA ASP A 37 1.41 19.53 -26.62
C ASP A 37 1.73 20.42 -25.40
N ASP A 38 3.05 20.59 -25.27
CA ASP A 38 3.85 21.64 -24.63
C ASP A 38 3.58 21.97 -23.15
N ASP A 39 4.57 21.72 -22.27
CA ASP A 39 5.62 22.72 -22.00
C ASP A 39 6.52 22.29 -20.82
N MET A 40 7.81 22.57 -21.01
CA MET A 40 8.86 22.84 -20.03
C MET A 40 9.24 21.84 -18.92
N ASN A 41 10.44 21.28 -19.13
CA ASN A 41 11.50 21.14 -18.12
C ASN A 41 11.33 22.12 -16.94
N THR A 42 10.71 21.67 -15.86
CA THR A 42 10.84 22.30 -14.54
C THR A 42 11.53 21.28 -13.65
N PRO A 43 12.69 21.58 -13.04
CA PRO A 43 13.30 20.67 -12.08
C PRO A 43 12.41 20.64 -10.85
N GLU A 44 11.48 19.68 -10.83
CA GLU A 44 10.58 19.48 -9.70
C GLU A 44 11.45 19.20 -8.47
N THR A 45 11.40 20.12 -7.51
CA THR A 45 12.26 20.02 -6.33
C THR A 45 11.68 18.95 -5.43
N THR A 46 12.52 18.15 -4.77
CA THR A 46 12.06 17.09 -3.85
C THR A 46 11.10 17.59 -2.76
N ALA A 47 11.14 18.88 -2.44
CA ALA A 47 10.21 19.56 -1.53
C ALA A 47 8.76 19.57 -2.04
N ASP A 48 8.51 19.57 -3.36
CA ASP A 48 7.16 19.59 -3.95
C ASP A 48 6.41 18.26 -3.77
N TYR A 49 7.14 17.22 -3.34
CA TYR A 49 6.63 15.85 -3.18
C TYR A 49 6.48 15.40 -1.74
N GLU A 50 7.07 16.11 -0.78
CA GLU A 50 6.98 15.76 0.63
C GLU A 50 5.54 15.97 1.14
N GLY A 51 4.93 14.90 1.67
CA GLY A 51 3.57 14.92 2.19
C GLY A 51 2.49 14.80 1.10
N ARG A 52 2.86 14.77 -0.19
CA ARG A 52 1.91 14.52 -1.28
C ARG A 52 1.56 13.04 -1.33
N LEU A 53 0.31 12.72 -1.02
CA LEU A 53 -0.21 11.36 -1.13
C LEU A 53 -0.55 11.03 -2.60
N THR A 54 -0.21 9.82 -3.04
CA THR A 54 -0.47 9.34 -4.40
C THR A 54 -1.05 7.94 -4.39
N GLN A 55 -1.95 7.66 -5.32
CA GLN A 55 -2.45 6.31 -5.56
C GLN A 55 -1.33 5.47 -6.18
N CYS A 56 -1.08 4.32 -5.59
CA CYS A 56 -0.09 3.34 -6.00
C CYS A 56 -0.78 2.00 -6.26
N ASP A 57 -0.13 1.21 -7.10
CA ASP A 57 -0.52 -0.16 -7.37
C ASP A 57 0.28 -1.13 -6.51
N ILE A 58 -0.38 -2.23 -6.14
CA ILE A 58 0.23 -3.36 -5.47
C ILE A 58 0.30 -4.50 -6.47
N LEU A 59 1.50 -5.03 -6.67
CA LEU A 59 1.75 -6.17 -7.54
C LEU A 59 2.11 -7.39 -6.70
N ASP A 60 1.66 -8.56 -7.13
CA ASP A 60 2.16 -9.81 -6.57
C ASP A 60 3.58 -10.13 -7.06
N LYS A 61 4.12 -11.27 -6.62
CA LYS A 61 5.47 -11.70 -6.99
C LYS A 61 5.64 -12.06 -8.47
N ALA A 62 4.55 -12.35 -9.18
CA ALA A 62 4.56 -12.56 -10.63
C ALA A 62 4.54 -11.21 -11.39
N GLY A 63 4.26 -10.11 -10.68
CA GLY A 63 4.14 -8.77 -11.24
C GLY A 63 2.72 -8.43 -11.68
N ASP A 64 1.75 -9.29 -11.37
CA ASP A 64 0.35 -9.05 -11.68
C ASP A 64 -0.26 -8.08 -10.67
N TRP A 65 -1.09 -7.17 -11.15
CA TRP A 65 -1.81 -6.22 -10.30
C TRP A 65 -2.79 -6.97 -9.39
N CYS A 66 -2.63 -6.81 -8.09
CA CYS A 66 -3.45 -7.50 -7.10
C CYS A 66 -4.09 -6.56 -6.06
N GLY A 67 -3.81 -5.26 -6.12
CA GLY A 67 -4.41 -4.30 -5.21
C GLY A 67 -3.94 -2.86 -5.39
N ALA A 68 -4.40 -1.99 -4.50
CA ALA A 68 -4.16 -0.56 -4.55
C ALA A 68 -3.90 0.01 -3.15
N ILE A 69 -3.03 1.01 -3.06
CA ILE A 69 -2.64 1.66 -1.80
C ILE A 69 -2.32 3.13 -2.03
N VAL A 70 -2.58 3.96 -1.01
CA VAL A 70 -2.17 5.37 -1.04
C VAL A 70 -0.88 5.52 -0.23
N LEU A 71 0.16 6.07 -0.85
CA LEU A 71 1.47 6.27 -0.24
C LEU A 71 1.93 7.71 -0.40
N ASP A 72 2.83 8.14 0.48
CA ASP A 72 3.59 9.37 0.26
C ASP A 72 4.46 9.23 -0.99
N ASN A 73 4.39 10.22 -1.87
CA ASN A 73 5.02 10.17 -3.19
C ASN A 73 6.55 10.12 -3.08
N ALA A 74 7.14 10.92 -2.19
CA ALA A 74 8.57 10.90 -1.95
C ALA A 74 9.03 9.55 -1.35
N TRP A 75 8.23 8.96 -0.47
CA TRP A 75 8.51 7.66 0.14
C TRP A 75 8.58 6.52 -0.87
N ILE A 76 7.63 6.45 -1.82
CA ILE A 76 7.56 5.35 -2.79
C ILE A 76 8.51 5.54 -3.98
N ARG A 77 8.82 6.79 -4.38
CA ARG A 77 9.70 7.06 -5.54
C ARG A 77 11.05 6.35 -5.47
N SER A 78 11.65 6.29 -4.28
CA SER A 78 12.93 5.60 -4.04
C SER A 78 12.80 4.09 -3.78
N ARG A 79 11.58 3.57 -3.71
CA ARG A 79 11.26 2.19 -3.26
C ARG A 79 10.32 1.46 -4.22
N GLN A 80 10.26 1.88 -5.48
CA GLN A 80 9.44 1.21 -6.47
C GLN A 80 9.88 -0.25 -6.64
N ARG A 81 8.91 -1.15 -6.73
CA ARG A 81 9.12 -2.61 -6.85
C ARG A 81 9.90 -3.22 -5.68
N HIS A 82 10.08 -2.49 -4.57
CA HIS A 82 10.62 -3.10 -3.36
C HIS A 82 9.61 -4.10 -2.78
N ILE A 83 10.11 -5.15 -2.15
CA ILE A 83 9.26 -6.11 -1.45
C ILE A 83 8.87 -5.48 -0.12
N PHE A 84 7.57 -5.44 0.15
CA PHE A 84 7.05 -4.94 1.40
C PHE A 84 6.15 -5.97 2.08
N ARG A 85 6.09 -5.89 3.41
CA ARG A 85 5.23 -6.72 4.23
C ARG A 85 3.84 -6.09 4.35
N PHE A 86 2.84 -6.83 3.88
CA PHE A 86 1.43 -6.50 4.02
C PHE A 86 0.75 -7.41 5.04
N VAL A 87 -0.18 -6.86 5.80
CA VAL A 87 -0.94 -7.58 6.82
C VAL A 87 -2.42 -7.39 6.56
N ALA A 88 -3.18 -8.48 6.43
CA ALA A 88 -4.64 -8.42 6.33
C ALA A 88 -5.23 -7.94 7.67
N VAL A 89 -6.22 -7.05 7.62
CA VAL A 89 -6.89 -6.53 8.83
C VAL A 89 -8.32 -7.00 8.90
N SER A 90 -9.05 -6.86 7.79
CA SER A 90 -10.45 -7.21 7.70
C SER A 90 -10.86 -7.38 6.25
N ASP A 91 -12.05 -7.95 6.04
CA ASP A 91 -12.65 -8.01 4.72
C ASP A 91 -13.05 -6.61 4.23
N ALA A 92 -12.85 -6.39 2.93
CA ALA A 92 -13.29 -5.21 2.21
C ALA A 92 -14.30 -5.62 1.13
N ARG A 93 -15.37 -4.84 0.98
CA ARG A 93 -16.45 -5.17 0.05
C ARG A 93 -16.03 -5.07 -1.43
N SER A 94 -15.37 -3.99 -1.82
CA SER A 94 -14.97 -3.75 -3.21
C SER A 94 -13.90 -2.64 -3.29
N PHE A 95 -13.22 -2.56 -4.43
CA PHE A 95 -12.44 -1.39 -4.81
C PHE A 95 -13.36 -0.25 -5.26
N THR A 96 -13.02 0.99 -4.88
CA THR A 96 -13.62 2.20 -5.45
C THR A 96 -13.18 2.37 -6.91
N ARG A 97 -13.81 3.30 -7.64
CA ARG A 97 -13.39 3.63 -9.01
C ARG A 97 -11.98 4.21 -9.07
N ASP A 98 -11.57 4.98 -8.07
CA ASP A 98 -10.24 5.56 -8.02
C ASP A 98 -9.17 4.49 -7.70
N GLU A 99 -9.50 3.52 -6.85
CA GLU A 99 -8.60 2.41 -6.52
C GLU A 99 -8.45 1.41 -7.68
N CYS A 100 -9.50 1.20 -8.48
CA CYS A 100 -9.51 0.30 -9.63
C CYS A 100 -10.33 0.94 -10.77
N PRO A 101 -9.69 1.80 -11.58
CA PRO A 101 -10.36 2.49 -12.69
C PRO A 101 -10.68 1.52 -13.83
N ILE A 102 -9.76 0.61 -14.13
CA ILE A 102 -9.90 -0.45 -15.13
C ILE A 102 -10.00 -1.78 -14.41
N TRP A 103 -11.09 -2.53 -14.66
CA TRP A 103 -11.28 -3.85 -14.07
C TRP A 103 -10.27 -4.83 -14.66
N THR A 104 -9.32 -5.26 -13.83
CA THR A 104 -8.31 -6.25 -14.20
C THR A 104 -8.87 -7.64 -13.92
N TYR A 105 -8.79 -8.57 -14.88
CA TYR A 105 -9.19 -9.97 -14.70
C TYR A 105 -8.19 -10.80 -13.84
N TYR A 106 -7.58 -10.17 -12.83
CA TYR A 106 -6.71 -10.85 -11.86
C TYR A 106 -7.42 -12.04 -11.21
N ILE A 107 -8.71 -11.86 -10.90
CA ILE A 107 -9.64 -12.95 -10.63
C ILE A 107 -10.54 -13.10 -11.87
N PRO A 108 -10.78 -14.32 -12.38
CA PRO A 108 -11.67 -14.56 -13.52
C PRO A 108 -13.15 -14.48 -13.08
N LYS A 109 -13.53 -13.34 -12.48
CA LYS A 109 -14.88 -13.00 -12.04
C LYS A 109 -15.26 -11.62 -12.56
N GLU A 110 -16.55 -11.39 -12.73
CA GLU A 110 -17.03 -10.03 -12.99
C GLU A 110 -16.85 -9.14 -11.76
N ARG A 111 -16.79 -7.82 -11.97
CA ARG A 111 -16.57 -6.84 -10.89
C ARG A 111 -17.55 -7.01 -9.74
N ASP A 112 -18.83 -7.23 -10.04
CA ASP A 112 -19.87 -7.38 -9.02
C ASP A 112 -19.82 -8.74 -8.29
N GLU A 113 -19.30 -9.77 -8.96
CA GLU A 113 -19.09 -11.11 -8.41
C GLU A 113 -17.84 -11.22 -7.53
N SER A 114 -16.90 -10.28 -7.69
CA SER A 114 -15.69 -10.16 -6.86
C SER A 114 -15.93 -9.47 -5.50
N ALA A 115 -17.17 -9.09 -5.21
CA ALA A 115 -17.51 -8.44 -3.96
C ALA A 115 -17.10 -9.32 -2.77
N TRP A 116 -16.41 -8.72 -1.80
CA TRP A 116 -15.85 -9.37 -0.61
C TRP A 116 -14.64 -10.30 -0.84
N ASP A 117 -14.12 -10.40 -2.07
CA ASP A 117 -12.86 -11.10 -2.36
C ASP A 117 -11.62 -10.21 -2.11
N ILE A 118 -11.74 -9.21 -1.24
CA ILE A 118 -10.69 -8.22 -0.98
C ILE A 118 -10.47 -8.11 0.53
N TYR A 119 -9.22 -7.90 0.93
CA TYR A 119 -8.85 -7.50 2.29
C TYR A 119 -8.52 -6.01 2.33
N PHE A 120 -8.89 -5.35 3.43
CA PHE A 120 -8.13 -4.19 3.91
C PHE A 120 -6.77 -4.68 4.40
N VAL A 121 -5.70 -4.04 3.93
CA VAL A 121 -4.32 -4.41 4.28
C VAL A 121 -3.54 -3.23 4.85
N LEU A 122 -2.67 -3.50 5.82
CA LEU A 122 -1.68 -2.54 6.30
C LEU A 122 -0.33 -2.84 5.66
N LEU A 123 0.29 -1.80 5.12
CA LEU A 123 1.71 -1.80 4.78
C LEU A 123 2.52 -1.47 6.03
N LEU A 124 3.37 -2.40 6.45
CA LEU A 124 4.19 -2.24 7.65
C LEU A 124 5.68 -2.14 7.30
N GLN A 125 6.37 -1.22 7.97
CA GLN A 125 7.83 -1.13 7.95
C GLN A 125 8.38 -1.55 9.31
N ARG A 126 9.34 -2.48 9.30
CA ARG A 126 9.98 -2.95 10.55
C ARG A 126 10.98 -1.92 11.04
N ASN A 127 10.83 -1.48 12.29
CA ASN A 127 11.84 -0.74 13.02
C ASN A 127 12.70 -1.74 13.80
N HIS A 128 13.93 -1.97 13.33
CA HIS A 128 14.83 -2.95 13.91
C HIS A 128 15.34 -2.58 15.31
N GLU A 129 15.44 -1.29 15.62
CA GLU A 129 15.94 -0.80 16.92
C GLU A 129 14.94 -1.07 18.05
N ARG A 130 13.64 -0.85 17.77
CA ARG A 130 12.56 -1.04 18.74
C ARG A 130 11.95 -2.44 18.69
N GLY A 131 12.24 -3.21 17.64
CA GLY A 131 11.61 -4.51 17.39
C GLY A 131 10.12 -4.42 17.06
N LEU A 132 9.63 -3.23 16.70
CA LEU A 132 8.23 -2.93 16.42
C LEU A 132 8.01 -2.66 14.93
N CYS A 133 6.79 -2.89 14.46
CA CYS A 133 6.34 -2.49 13.15
C CYS A 133 5.70 -1.11 13.22
N GLN A 134 5.95 -0.29 12.21
CA GLN A 134 5.31 1.00 12.02
C GLN A 134 4.35 0.90 10.83
N ARG A 135 3.17 1.49 10.98
CA ARG A 135 2.21 1.62 9.88
C ARG A 135 2.72 2.66 8.89
N VAL A 136 2.93 2.25 7.66
CA VAL A 136 3.23 3.16 6.55
C VAL A 136 1.93 3.62 5.90
N ALA A 137 1.03 2.68 5.57
CA ALA A 137 -0.20 2.99 4.86
C ALA A 137 -1.27 1.90 5.01
N LEU A 138 -2.48 2.23 4.54
CA LEU A 138 -3.63 1.34 4.45
C LEU A 138 -4.00 1.21 2.96
N GLY A 139 -4.23 -0.01 2.51
CA GLY A 139 -4.65 -0.31 1.14
C GLY A 139 -5.69 -1.42 1.09
N LYS A 140 -5.95 -1.88 -0.12
CA LYS A 140 -6.82 -3.01 -0.41
C LYS A 140 -6.14 -3.96 -1.38
N VAL A 141 -6.29 -5.26 -1.15
CA VAL A 141 -5.67 -6.31 -1.96
C VAL A 141 -6.65 -7.47 -2.12
N PHE A 142 -6.66 -8.10 -3.28
CA PHE A 142 -7.43 -9.33 -3.48
C PHE A 142 -6.97 -10.44 -2.54
N LYS A 143 -7.92 -11.18 -1.96
CA LYS A 143 -7.63 -12.30 -1.06
C LYS A 143 -6.73 -13.35 -1.72
N ALA A 144 -6.88 -13.56 -3.03
CA ALA A 144 -6.05 -14.48 -3.82
C ALA A 144 -4.53 -14.20 -3.73
N ALA A 145 -4.12 -12.95 -3.49
CA ALA A 145 -2.71 -12.60 -3.28
C ALA A 145 -2.12 -13.16 -1.98
N PHE A 146 -2.97 -13.61 -1.05
CA PHE A 146 -2.57 -14.28 0.19
C PHE A 146 -2.59 -15.81 0.08
N ASP A 147 -3.13 -16.40 -0.99
CA ASP A 147 -3.37 -17.85 -1.04
C ASP A 147 -2.09 -18.70 -1.18
N ARG A 148 -1.03 -18.15 -1.79
CA ARG A 148 0.18 -18.92 -2.12
C ARG A 148 1.31 -18.80 -1.09
N ASP A 149 1.62 -17.57 -0.69
CA ASP A 149 2.83 -17.25 0.08
C ASP A 149 2.53 -16.46 1.36
N SER A 150 1.35 -16.64 1.95
CA SER A 150 1.04 -16.00 3.23
C SER A 150 1.46 -16.84 4.43
N SER A 151 1.71 -16.14 5.53
CA SER A 151 2.00 -16.72 6.84
C SER A 151 1.06 -16.15 7.89
N TRP A 152 0.65 -17.00 8.84
CA TRP A 152 -0.09 -16.55 10.02
C TRP A 152 0.90 -16.14 11.11
N ASP A 153 1.17 -14.84 11.22
CA ASP A 153 2.26 -14.31 12.04
C ASP A 153 1.79 -13.29 13.07
N GLU A 154 2.58 -13.18 14.14
CA GLU A 154 2.45 -12.11 15.12
C GLU A 154 2.92 -10.76 14.55
N VAL A 155 2.09 -9.74 14.78
CA VAL A 155 2.36 -8.35 14.44
C VAL A 155 2.38 -7.52 15.72
N LYS A 156 3.47 -6.78 15.94
CA LYS A 156 3.65 -5.84 17.06
C LYS A 156 3.75 -4.43 16.50
N LEU A 157 2.67 -3.67 16.56
CA LEU A 157 2.55 -2.34 15.99
C LEU A 157 2.77 -1.27 17.07
N GLY A 158 3.65 -0.29 16.83
CA GLY A 158 3.90 0.84 17.75
C GLY A 158 5.12 1.70 17.45
#